data_AF-A0A435H026-F1
#
_entry.id   AF-A0A435H026-F1
#
_cell.length_a   1.000
_cell.length_b   1.000
_cell.length_c   1.000
_cell.angle_alpha   90.00
_cell.angle_beta   90.00
_cell.angle_gamma   90.00
#
_symmetry.space_group_name_H-M   'P 1'
#
loop_
_entity.id
_entity.type
_entity.pdbx_description
1 polymer ?
#
loop_
_entity_poly.entity_id
_entity_poly.type
_entity_poly.pdbx_seq_one_letter_code
_entity_poly.pdbx_strand_id
1 'polypeptide(L)'
;LYDGDQTSMKTARFLASQMTRLHQAGIRVFKIRGNHDALSRISKQLVFPETVTIFGGRPQSVLQTAAGLDVMFHGLSFASPKAPDSLLPKYSVPREGTVNVGIMHTSLAGSPGHDVYAPCNATDLHAHGFDYWALGHIHVRQVHPGASTVVMPGIPQGRDINEAGEKSVTLVTIRDDRTVEIEERLTSIAQFERVNVDLTEMEEWSDVVGRVRSALERVRASVKSRHAVVRLDLTGASPLSWALIRDRDLLLAEAEQAAEQTGDTWVEKLELKVSPSTSQTSEEAADPIFELAQSMRADAGSDAFRAEARALVQKMVADL
;
A
#
# COMPACT_ATOMS: atom_id res chain seq x y z
N LEU A 1 -9.04 -10.02 3.08
CA LEU A 1 -8.75 -10.75 1.81
C LEU A 1 -9.53 -10.14 0.66
N TYR A 2 -10.80 -9.82 0.87
CA TYR A 2 -11.55 -8.92 0.00
C TYR A 2 -11.26 -7.46 0.35
N ASP A 3 -11.41 -6.58 -0.64
CA ASP A 3 -11.38 -5.13 -0.46
C ASP A 3 -12.82 -4.59 -0.60
N GLY A 4 -13.18 -3.64 0.25
CA GLY A 4 -14.49 -2.96 0.20
C GLY A 4 -15.73 -3.86 0.29
N ASP A 5 -16.80 -3.40 -0.36
CA ASP A 5 -18.09 -4.07 -0.49
C ASP A 5 -18.13 -5.06 -1.68
N GLN A 6 -16.98 -5.39 -2.26
CA GLN A 6 -16.87 -6.14 -3.51
C GLN A 6 -17.78 -7.37 -3.55
N THR A 7 -18.74 -7.30 -4.47
CA THR A 7 -19.79 -8.30 -4.71
C THR A 7 -19.59 -9.07 -6.02
N SER A 8 -18.38 -9.04 -6.59
CA SER A 8 -18.13 -9.74 -7.84
C SER A 8 -18.01 -11.26 -7.61
N MET A 9 -18.95 -12.01 -8.19
CA MET A 9 -18.88 -13.47 -8.24
C MET A 9 -17.61 -13.96 -8.96
N LYS A 10 -17.03 -13.16 -9.87
CA LYS A 10 -15.76 -13.50 -10.53
C LYS A 10 -14.61 -13.59 -9.51
N THR A 11 -14.49 -12.62 -8.61
CA THR A 11 -13.48 -12.61 -7.54
C THR A 11 -13.69 -13.78 -6.58
N ALA A 12 -14.95 -14.07 -6.22
CA ALA A 12 -15.30 -15.19 -5.36
C ALA A 12 -14.91 -16.55 -5.98
N ARG A 13 -15.25 -16.77 -7.25
CA ARG A 13 -14.87 -17.97 -8.00
C ARG A 13 -13.36 -18.10 -8.18
N PHE A 14 -12.67 -17.00 -8.46
CA PHE A 14 -11.22 -16.99 -8.55
C PHE A 14 -10.59 -17.47 -7.24
N LEU A 15 -11.01 -16.91 -6.10
CA LEU A 15 -10.50 -17.35 -4.81
C LEU A 15 -10.77 -18.84 -4.56
N ALA A 16 -12.00 -19.30 -4.81
CA ALA A 16 -12.35 -20.71 -4.65
C ALA A 16 -11.48 -21.64 -5.52
N SER A 17 -11.16 -21.22 -6.75
CA SER A 17 -10.25 -21.96 -7.64
C SER A 17 -8.82 -22.05 -7.07
N GLN A 18 -8.29 -20.97 -6.49
CA GLN A 18 -6.95 -20.98 -5.90
C GLN A 18 -6.90 -21.82 -4.62
N MET A 19 -7.95 -21.80 -3.81
CA MET A 19 -8.08 -22.69 -2.65
C MET A 19 -8.17 -24.16 -3.07
N THR A 20 -8.88 -24.45 -4.16
CA THR A 20 -8.94 -25.80 -4.75
C THR A 20 -7.57 -26.26 -5.24
N ARG A 21 -6.79 -25.37 -5.87
CA ARG A 21 -5.42 -25.67 -6.29
C ARG A 21 -4.51 -26.04 -5.12
N LEU A 22 -4.60 -25.30 -4.00
CA LEU A 22 -3.85 -25.62 -2.77
C LEU A 22 -4.31 -26.95 -2.17
N HIS A 23 -5.62 -27.20 -2.15
CA HIS A 23 -6.18 -28.48 -1.71
C HIS A 23 -5.66 -29.68 -2.51
N GLN A 24 -5.64 -29.57 -3.84
CA GLN A 24 -5.12 -30.63 -4.73
C GLN A 24 -3.63 -30.91 -4.50
N ALA A 25 -2.87 -29.91 -4.05
CA ALA A 25 -1.48 -30.05 -3.66
C ALA A 25 -1.28 -30.56 -2.20
N GLY A 26 -2.36 -30.84 -1.47
CA GLY A 26 -2.31 -31.26 -0.06
C GLY A 26 -1.94 -30.13 0.91
N ILE A 27 -1.99 -28.86 0.47
CA ILE A 27 -1.61 -27.71 1.28
C ILE A 27 -2.83 -27.25 2.09
N ARG A 28 -2.65 -27.14 3.40
CA ARG A 28 -3.68 -26.64 4.33
C ARG A 28 -3.65 -25.13 4.41
N VAL A 29 -4.83 -24.52 4.55
CA VAL A 29 -5.00 -23.07 4.61
C VAL A 29 -5.73 -22.71 5.90
N PHE A 30 -5.14 -21.79 6.65
CA PHE A 30 -5.69 -21.24 7.88
C PHE A 30 -6.03 -19.78 7.65
N LYS A 31 -7.31 -19.42 7.78
CA LYS A 31 -7.80 -18.08 7.41
C LYS A 31 -8.66 -17.48 8.51
N ILE A 32 -8.40 -16.21 8.82
CA ILE A 32 -9.31 -15.34 9.58
C ILE A 32 -9.99 -14.33 8.65
N ARG A 33 -11.10 -13.73 9.10
CA ARG A 33 -11.81 -12.64 8.43
C ARG A 33 -11.42 -11.32 9.11
N GLY A 34 -10.92 -10.37 8.32
CA GLY A 34 -10.71 -8.99 8.76
C GLY A 34 -11.99 -8.15 8.67
N ASN A 35 -11.84 -6.83 8.82
CA ASN A 35 -12.93 -5.86 8.74
C ASN A 35 -13.68 -5.90 7.39
N HIS A 36 -12.96 -5.92 6.25
CA HIS A 36 -13.57 -5.97 4.91
C HIS A 36 -14.25 -7.32 4.62
N ASP A 37 -13.67 -8.42 5.09
CA ASP A 37 -14.26 -9.75 4.90
C ASP A 37 -15.56 -9.93 5.71
N ALA A 38 -15.67 -9.27 6.88
CA ALA A 38 -16.90 -9.27 7.68
C ALA A 38 -18.07 -8.55 6.97
N LEU A 39 -17.76 -7.57 6.11
CA LEU A 39 -18.73 -6.83 5.29
C LEU A 39 -19.18 -7.62 4.05
N SER A 40 -18.30 -8.42 3.45
CA SER A 40 -18.60 -9.13 2.20
C SER A 40 -19.64 -10.24 2.37
N ARG A 41 -20.84 -10.06 1.79
CA ARG A 41 -21.92 -11.05 1.77
C ARG A 41 -21.58 -12.32 0.96
N ILE A 42 -20.78 -12.18 -0.10
CA ILE A 42 -20.46 -13.30 -1.01
C ILE A 42 -19.45 -14.26 -0.38
N SER A 43 -18.55 -13.76 0.45
CA SER A 43 -17.59 -14.61 1.17
C SER A 43 -18.26 -15.69 2.04
N LYS A 44 -19.52 -15.46 2.46
CA LYS A 44 -20.32 -16.41 3.25
C LYS A 44 -20.95 -17.53 2.43
N GLN A 45 -21.04 -17.37 1.11
CA GLN A 45 -21.70 -18.33 0.21
C GLN A 45 -20.69 -19.28 -0.47
N LEU A 46 -19.40 -19.01 -0.36
CA LEU A 46 -18.36 -19.88 -0.91
C LEU A 46 -18.21 -21.14 -0.05
N VAL A 47 -18.28 -22.30 -0.70
CA VAL A 47 -17.90 -23.59 -0.12
C VAL A 47 -16.41 -23.80 -0.41
N PHE A 48 -15.62 -24.02 0.64
CA PHE A 48 -14.20 -24.31 0.52
C PHE A 48 -13.92 -25.80 0.78
N PRO A 49 -12.82 -26.35 0.22
CA PRO A 49 -12.37 -27.71 0.52
C PRO A 49 -12.02 -27.90 2.01
N GLU A 50 -12.02 -29.14 2.48
CA GLU A 50 -11.74 -29.49 3.89
C GLU A 50 -10.35 -29.09 4.39
N THR A 51 -9.39 -28.86 3.48
CA THR A 51 -8.05 -28.36 3.84
C THR A 51 -8.04 -26.87 4.17
N VAL A 52 -9.16 -26.16 3.98
CA VAL A 52 -9.32 -24.75 4.33
C VAL A 52 -10.08 -24.62 5.64
N THR A 53 -9.37 -24.18 6.68
CA THR A 53 -9.97 -23.83 7.98
C THR A 53 -10.21 -22.32 8.03
N ILE A 54 -11.46 -21.92 8.25
CA ILE A 54 -11.83 -20.53 8.52
C ILE A 54 -12.19 -20.41 10.00
N PHE A 55 -11.40 -19.64 10.75
CA PHE A 55 -11.70 -19.34 12.15
C PHE A 55 -12.94 -18.45 12.25
N GLY A 56 -13.80 -18.72 13.24
CA GLY A 56 -15.02 -17.97 13.52
C GLY A 56 -14.80 -16.72 14.38
N GLY A 57 -15.90 -16.10 14.82
CA GLY A 57 -15.89 -14.95 15.74
C GLY A 57 -15.63 -15.31 17.21
N ARG A 58 -15.25 -16.55 17.48
CA ARG A 58 -14.81 -17.06 18.79
C ARG A 58 -13.41 -17.64 18.62
N PRO A 59 -12.54 -17.59 19.65
CA PRO A 59 -11.20 -18.14 19.56
C PRO A 59 -11.27 -19.64 19.29
N GLN A 60 -10.48 -20.11 18.33
CA GLN A 60 -10.34 -21.55 18.05
C GLN A 60 -8.87 -21.87 17.81
N SER A 61 -8.53 -23.12 18.09
CA SER A 61 -7.18 -23.63 17.96
C SER A 61 -7.22 -24.96 17.19
N VAL A 62 -6.32 -25.12 16.23
CA VAL A 62 -6.23 -26.33 15.38
C VAL A 62 -4.82 -26.88 15.43
N LEU A 63 -4.69 -28.10 15.94
CA LEU A 63 -3.42 -28.84 15.96
C LEU A 63 -3.14 -29.40 14.56
N GLN A 64 -1.90 -29.25 14.11
CA GLN A 64 -1.36 -29.94 12.95
C GLN A 64 -0.06 -30.64 13.33
N THR A 65 0.07 -31.88 12.91
CA THR A 65 1.29 -32.66 13.09
C THR A 65 1.92 -32.87 11.72
N ALA A 66 3.18 -32.45 11.56
CA ALA A 66 3.95 -32.64 10.34
C ALA A 66 5.39 -32.99 10.72
N ALA A 67 5.96 -34.03 10.09
CA ALA A 67 7.33 -34.48 10.37
C ALA A 67 7.64 -34.76 11.86
N GLY A 68 6.64 -35.17 12.65
CA GLY A 68 6.79 -35.41 14.09
C GLY A 68 6.76 -34.13 14.95
N LEU A 69 6.53 -32.97 14.34
CA LEU A 69 6.38 -31.70 15.02
C LEU A 69 4.91 -31.30 15.11
N ASP A 70 4.49 -30.95 16.33
CA ASP A 70 3.16 -30.43 16.60
C ASP A 70 3.14 -28.90 16.55
N VAL A 71 2.30 -28.35 15.68
CA VAL A 71 2.06 -26.92 15.52
C VAL A 71 0.60 -26.61 15.81
N MET A 72 0.34 -25.70 16.75
CA MET A 72 -0.99 -25.24 17.10
C MET A 72 -1.27 -23.89 16.44
N PHE A 73 -2.26 -23.84 15.56
CA PHE A 73 -2.72 -22.60 14.93
C PHE A 73 -3.91 -22.03 15.70
N HIS A 74 -3.76 -20.82 16.21
CA HIS A 74 -4.77 -20.08 16.95
C HIS A 74 -5.29 -18.92 16.12
N GLY A 75 -6.61 -18.83 15.95
CA GLY A 75 -7.20 -17.78 15.14
C GLY A 75 -8.52 -17.28 15.68
N LEU A 76 -8.79 -16.00 15.41
CA LEU A 76 -10.03 -15.33 15.76
C LEU A 76 -10.39 -14.33 14.66
N SER A 77 -11.52 -14.54 14.00
CA SER A 77 -12.07 -13.60 13.04
C SER A 77 -12.83 -12.47 13.72
N PHE A 78 -12.95 -11.34 13.02
CA PHE A 78 -13.83 -10.27 13.46
C PHE A 78 -15.30 -10.72 13.42
N ALA A 79 -15.99 -10.57 14.54
CA ALA A 79 -17.43 -10.85 14.64
C ALA A 79 -18.27 -9.70 14.02
N SER A 80 -17.72 -8.49 13.98
CA SER A 80 -18.33 -7.27 13.46
C SER A 80 -17.29 -6.51 12.63
N PRO A 81 -17.71 -5.74 11.60
CA PRO A 81 -16.80 -4.87 10.87
C PRO A 81 -16.04 -3.89 11.75
N LYS A 82 -16.69 -3.41 12.84
CA LYS A 82 -16.06 -2.58 13.87
C LYS A 82 -15.47 -3.48 14.95
N ALA A 83 -14.22 -3.23 15.31
CA ALA A 83 -13.53 -3.91 16.40
C ALA A 83 -12.76 -2.89 17.23
N PRO A 84 -13.40 -2.08 18.09
CA PRO A 84 -12.70 -1.05 18.86
C PRO A 84 -11.81 -1.63 19.98
N ASP A 85 -12.18 -2.80 20.50
CA ASP A 85 -11.50 -3.44 21.63
C ASP A 85 -10.43 -4.44 21.16
N SER A 86 -9.36 -4.57 21.94
CA SER A 86 -8.34 -5.59 21.69
C SER A 86 -8.94 -7.00 21.69
N LEU A 87 -8.51 -7.82 20.72
CA LEU A 87 -8.88 -9.23 20.66
C LEU A 87 -7.88 -10.15 21.37
N LEU A 88 -6.68 -9.65 21.68
CA LEU A 88 -5.60 -10.44 22.27
C LEU A 88 -6.03 -11.18 23.55
N PRO A 89 -6.75 -10.58 24.51
CA PRO A 89 -7.18 -11.29 25.73
C PRO A 89 -8.13 -12.47 25.49
N LYS A 90 -8.70 -12.59 24.29
CA LYS A 90 -9.60 -13.69 23.92
C LYS A 90 -8.86 -14.89 23.36
N TYR A 91 -7.58 -14.76 22.99
CA TYR A 91 -6.80 -15.88 22.49
C TYR A 91 -6.55 -16.89 23.61
N SER A 92 -6.48 -18.17 23.23
CA SER A 92 -6.19 -19.25 24.17
C SER A 92 -4.74 -19.19 24.64
N VAL A 93 -4.49 -19.67 25.85
CA VAL A 93 -3.12 -19.82 26.35
C VAL A 93 -2.29 -20.76 25.44
N PRO A 94 -0.96 -20.55 25.33
CA PRO A 94 -0.10 -21.43 24.55
C PRO A 94 -0.24 -22.89 25.01
N ARG A 95 -0.31 -23.81 24.06
CA ARG A 95 -0.32 -25.25 24.36
C ARG A 95 1.11 -25.73 24.55
N GLU A 96 1.39 -26.27 25.74
CA GLU A 96 2.67 -26.90 26.05
C GLU A 96 3.01 -28.03 25.07
N GLY A 97 4.29 -28.18 24.78
CA GLY A 97 4.77 -29.25 23.89
C GLY A 97 4.57 -28.98 22.40
N THR A 98 3.94 -27.87 22.00
CA THR A 98 3.68 -27.50 20.60
C THR A 98 4.28 -26.15 20.26
N VAL A 99 4.52 -25.89 18.96
CA VAL A 99 4.80 -24.54 18.45
C VAL A 99 3.47 -23.82 18.24
N ASN A 100 3.29 -22.67 18.88
CA ASN A 100 2.05 -21.91 18.88
C ASN A 100 2.13 -20.75 17.88
N VAL A 101 1.24 -20.78 16.88
CA VAL A 101 1.10 -19.74 15.85
C VAL A 101 -0.20 -18.99 16.04
N GLY A 102 -0.12 -17.70 16.36
CA GLY A 102 -1.29 -16.81 16.42
C GLY A 102 -1.55 -16.13 15.09
N ILE A 103 -2.80 -16.12 14.63
CA ILE A 103 -3.24 -15.47 13.39
C ILE A 103 -4.23 -14.35 13.76
N MET A 104 -3.84 -13.09 13.59
CA MET A 104 -4.63 -11.94 14.05
C MET A 104 -4.72 -10.83 13.01
N HIS A 105 -5.89 -10.20 12.90
CA HIS A 105 -6.07 -8.97 12.14
C HIS A 105 -6.15 -7.80 13.12
N THR A 106 -5.22 -6.85 13.07
CA THR A 106 -5.08 -5.83 14.13
C THR A 106 -4.34 -4.56 13.66
N SER A 107 -4.77 -3.41 14.18
CA SER A 107 -4.03 -2.15 14.14
C SER A 107 -2.91 -2.18 15.19
N LEU A 108 -1.76 -2.75 14.81
CA LEU A 108 -0.56 -2.79 15.64
C LEU A 108 -0.09 -1.36 15.96
N ALA A 109 0.13 -1.08 17.25
CA ALA A 109 0.62 0.20 17.78
C ALA A 109 -0.24 1.44 17.50
N GLY A 110 -1.55 1.28 17.25
CA GLY A 110 -2.48 2.41 17.11
C GLY A 110 -2.02 3.45 16.08
N SER A 111 -1.39 2.99 14.98
CA SER A 111 -0.68 3.82 14.02
C SER A 111 -1.52 5.03 13.57
N PRO A 112 -1.03 6.28 13.71
CA PRO A 112 -1.78 7.47 13.33
C PRO A 112 -2.13 7.42 11.85
N GLY A 113 -3.42 7.62 11.53
CA GLY A 113 -3.94 7.57 10.16
C GLY A 113 -4.61 6.26 9.75
N HIS A 114 -4.63 5.24 10.62
CA HIS A 114 -5.44 4.02 10.41
C HIS A 114 -6.62 3.97 11.38
N ASP A 115 -7.75 3.45 10.90
CA ASP A 115 -8.87 3.08 11.74
C ASP A 115 -8.41 2.09 12.83
N VAL A 116 -8.91 2.26 14.05
CA VAL A 116 -8.58 1.40 15.18
C VAL A 116 -9.40 0.10 15.08
N TYR A 117 -8.73 -0.99 14.73
CA TYR A 117 -9.30 -2.33 14.66
C TYR A 117 -8.51 -3.32 15.50
N ALA A 118 -9.14 -3.88 16.54
CA ALA A 118 -8.59 -4.83 17.47
C ALA A 118 -7.20 -4.42 18.00
N PRO A 119 -7.02 -3.18 18.49
CA PRO A 119 -5.70 -2.63 18.76
C PRO A 119 -4.89 -3.53 19.70
N CYS A 120 -3.62 -3.72 19.36
CA CYS A 120 -2.65 -4.38 20.21
C CYS A 120 -1.27 -3.70 20.06
N ASN A 121 -0.37 -3.98 20.98
CA ASN A 121 1.04 -3.57 20.87
C ASN A 121 1.94 -4.82 20.82
N ALA A 122 3.16 -4.65 20.32
CA ALA A 122 4.11 -5.75 20.18
C ALA A 122 4.50 -6.36 21.54
N THR A 123 4.61 -5.55 22.59
CA THR A 123 4.96 -5.99 23.95
C THR A 123 3.96 -7.01 24.48
N ASP A 124 2.65 -6.76 24.33
CA ASP A 124 1.60 -7.67 24.78
C ASP A 124 1.61 -8.97 23.96
N LEU A 125 1.89 -8.89 22.65
CA LEU A 125 2.03 -10.07 21.79
C LEU A 125 3.22 -10.95 22.20
N HIS A 126 4.35 -10.34 22.57
CA HIS A 126 5.50 -11.05 23.12
C HIS A 126 5.20 -11.67 24.49
N ALA A 127 4.49 -10.94 25.35
CA ALA A 127 4.11 -11.43 26.68
C ALA A 127 3.08 -12.57 26.64
N HIS A 128 2.29 -12.69 25.56
CA HIS A 128 1.30 -13.76 25.41
C HIS A 128 1.92 -15.16 25.29
N GLY A 129 3.17 -15.27 24.81
CA GLY A 129 3.92 -16.53 24.80
C GLY A 129 3.64 -17.46 23.62
N PHE A 130 3.08 -16.96 22.51
CA PHE A 130 3.12 -17.69 21.23
C PHE A 130 4.48 -17.55 20.57
N ASP A 131 4.91 -18.55 19.80
CA ASP A 131 6.21 -18.56 19.14
C ASP A 131 6.22 -17.62 17.90
N TYR A 132 5.10 -17.57 17.18
CA TYR A 132 4.94 -16.74 15.98
C TYR A 132 3.57 -16.08 15.91
N TRP A 133 3.55 -14.80 15.50
CA TRP A 133 2.33 -14.06 15.20
C TRP A 133 2.26 -13.67 13.72
N ALA A 134 1.33 -14.28 13.01
CA ALA A 134 0.91 -13.93 11.65
C ALA A 134 -0.14 -12.81 11.72
N LEU A 135 0.31 -11.56 11.65
CA LEU A 135 -0.59 -10.41 11.67
C LEU A 135 -1.14 -10.09 10.28
N GLY A 136 -2.14 -9.20 10.25
CA GLY A 136 -2.64 -8.54 9.05
C GLY A 136 -3.42 -7.29 9.44
N HIS A 137 -3.77 -6.46 8.45
CA HIS A 137 -4.52 -5.19 8.49
C HIS A 137 -3.70 -4.04 7.90
N ILE A 138 -2.46 -3.86 8.37
CA ILE A 138 -1.56 -2.80 7.90
C ILE A 138 -0.89 -3.26 6.60
N HIS A 139 -0.92 -2.43 5.56
CA HIS A 139 -0.41 -2.75 4.22
C HIS A 139 1.11 -2.54 4.08
N VAL A 140 1.73 -1.90 5.07
CA VAL A 140 3.18 -1.75 5.19
C VAL A 140 3.75 -2.91 5.99
N ARG A 141 4.78 -3.55 5.44
CA ARG A 141 5.49 -4.65 6.11
C ARG A 141 6.20 -4.16 7.37
N GLN A 142 6.04 -4.88 8.48
CA GLN A 142 6.73 -4.63 9.74
C GLN A 142 7.08 -5.96 10.41
N VAL A 143 8.30 -6.04 10.95
CA VAL A 143 8.78 -7.22 11.70
C VAL A 143 9.25 -6.75 13.07
N HIS A 144 8.72 -7.36 14.12
CA HIS A 144 9.07 -7.05 15.50
C HIS A 144 9.73 -8.29 16.13
N PRO A 145 11.07 -8.37 16.15
CA PRO A 145 11.77 -9.44 16.85
C PRO A 145 11.68 -9.23 18.37
N GLY A 146 11.60 -10.32 19.11
CA GLY A 146 11.51 -10.31 20.58
C GLY A 146 11.41 -11.72 21.14
N ALA A 147 10.71 -11.90 22.27
CA ALA A 147 10.44 -13.24 22.81
C ALA A 147 9.58 -14.11 21.87
N SER A 148 8.84 -13.46 20.97
CA SER A 148 8.07 -14.09 19.90
C SER A 148 8.47 -13.44 18.58
N THR A 149 8.34 -14.15 17.46
CA THR A 149 8.49 -13.53 16.14
C THR A 149 7.15 -12.96 15.70
N VAL A 150 7.03 -11.63 15.63
CA VAL A 150 5.78 -10.94 15.25
C VAL A 150 5.94 -10.30 13.88
N VAL A 151 5.06 -10.67 12.94
CA VAL A 151 5.16 -10.22 11.55
C VAL A 151 3.83 -9.65 11.07
N MET A 152 3.87 -8.38 10.67
CA MET A 152 2.90 -7.75 9.78
C MET A 152 3.43 -7.86 8.35
N PRO A 153 2.90 -8.77 7.51
CA PRO A 153 3.49 -9.04 6.20
C PRO A 153 3.27 -7.92 5.18
N GLY A 154 2.32 -7.00 5.43
CA GLY A 154 1.90 -5.98 4.47
C GLY A 154 0.94 -6.52 3.42
N ILE A 155 0.81 -5.79 2.32
CA ILE A 155 0.03 -6.21 1.14
C ILE A 155 0.94 -6.91 0.10
N PRO A 156 0.52 -8.03 -0.53
CA PRO A 156 1.37 -8.76 -1.48
C PRO A 156 1.48 -8.11 -2.87
N GLN A 157 0.60 -7.17 -3.21
CA GLN A 157 0.60 -6.37 -4.43
C GLN A 157 0.00 -5.00 -4.10
N GLY A 158 0.74 -3.92 -4.36
CA GLY A 158 0.26 -2.57 -4.15
C GLY A 158 -0.91 -2.27 -5.09
N ARG A 159 -1.89 -1.53 -4.59
CA ARG A 159 -3.12 -1.18 -5.31
C ARG A 159 -2.97 0.12 -6.11
N ASP A 160 -2.23 1.07 -5.56
CA ASP A 160 -2.02 2.38 -6.14
C ASP A 160 -0.68 3.00 -5.67
N ILE A 161 -0.41 4.22 -6.14
CA ILE A 161 0.83 4.96 -5.86
C ILE A 161 1.10 5.19 -4.37
N ASN A 162 0.08 5.18 -3.51
CA ASN A 162 0.25 5.35 -2.06
C ASN A 162 0.75 4.06 -1.38
N GLU A 163 0.72 2.94 -2.10
CA GLU A 163 1.31 1.67 -1.70
C GLU A 163 2.60 1.41 -2.47
N ALA A 164 3.48 2.42 -2.54
CA ALA A 164 4.76 2.36 -3.24
C ALA A 164 5.75 1.34 -2.64
N GLY A 165 6.77 1.00 -3.43
CA GLY A 165 7.84 0.10 -3.02
C GLY A 165 7.52 -1.39 -3.15
N GLU A 166 8.51 -2.20 -2.77
CA GLU A 166 8.45 -3.66 -2.84
C GLU A 166 7.26 -4.23 -2.04
N LYS A 167 6.67 -5.30 -2.57
CA LYS A 167 5.57 -6.04 -1.92
C LYS A 167 5.90 -7.51 -1.85
N SER A 168 5.52 -8.12 -0.74
CA SER A 168 6.03 -9.43 -0.38
C SER A 168 5.03 -10.24 0.45
N VAL A 169 5.40 -11.49 0.65
CA VAL A 169 4.84 -12.38 1.66
C VAL A 169 5.97 -12.87 2.56
N THR A 170 5.61 -13.45 3.70
CA THR A 170 6.58 -14.08 4.61
C THR A 170 6.52 -15.58 4.45
N LEU A 171 7.64 -16.20 4.08
CA LEU A 171 7.83 -17.63 4.23
C LEU A 171 8.37 -17.89 5.64
N VAL A 172 7.66 -18.74 6.39
CA VAL A 172 8.05 -19.10 7.75
C VAL A 172 8.45 -20.56 7.77
N THR A 173 9.64 -20.85 8.28
CA THR A 173 10.12 -22.21 8.49
C THR A 173 10.22 -22.47 9.98
N ILE A 174 9.50 -23.48 10.45
CA ILE A 174 9.64 -23.99 11.82
C ILE A 174 10.56 -25.22 11.73
N ARG A 175 11.72 -25.15 12.37
CA ARG A 175 12.71 -26.22 12.39
C ARG A 175 12.35 -27.31 13.41
N ASP A 176 13.04 -28.44 13.35
CA ASP A 176 12.83 -29.58 14.25
C ASP A 176 13.10 -29.22 15.73
N ASP A 177 14.01 -28.28 15.98
CA ASP A 177 14.30 -27.70 17.30
C ASP A 177 13.31 -26.62 17.74
N ARG A 178 12.24 -26.42 16.96
CA ARG A 178 11.16 -25.43 17.15
C ARG A 178 11.57 -23.99 16.88
N THR A 179 12.78 -23.74 16.40
CA THR A 179 13.18 -22.38 15.99
C THR A 179 12.32 -21.91 14.81
N VAL A 180 11.94 -20.63 14.85
CA VAL A 180 11.13 -19.97 13.82
C VAL A 180 12.04 -19.08 12.99
N GLU A 181 12.21 -19.43 11.72
CA GLU A 181 12.92 -18.61 10.74
C GLU A 181 11.92 -17.94 9.81
N ILE A 182 12.20 -16.69 9.45
CA ILE A 182 11.38 -15.92 8.51
C ILE A 182 12.20 -15.47 7.32
N GLU A 183 11.60 -15.55 6.14
CA GLU A 183 12.17 -15.07 4.89
C GLU A 183 11.13 -14.21 4.17
N GLU A 184 11.58 -13.05 3.67
CA GLU A 184 10.77 -12.21 2.82
C GLU A 184 10.83 -12.68 1.36
N ARG A 185 9.66 -12.91 0.76
CA ARG A 185 9.52 -13.34 -0.63
C ARG A 185 8.74 -12.30 -1.41
N LEU A 186 9.39 -11.66 -2.39
CA LEU A 186 8.75 -10.66 -3.24
C LEU A 186 7.66 -11.29 -4.11
N THR A 187 6.52 -10.62 -4.20
CA THR A 187 5.33 -11.11 -4.94
C THR A 187 4.72 -10.10 -5.88
N SER A 188 5.04 -8.81 -5.76
CA SER A 188 4.48 -7.80 -6.66
C SER A 188 4.88 -8.05 -8.11
N ILE A 189 3.89 -8.02 -8.99
CA ILE A 189 4.10 -8.00 -10.43
C ILE A 189 4.38 -6.57 -10.90
N ALA A 190 3.70 -5.59 -10.28
CA ALA A 190 3.92 -4.17 -10.50
C ALA A 190 4.33 -3.47 -9.20
N GLN A 191 5.33 -2.58 -9.30
CA GLN A 191 5.80 -1.75 -8.20
C GLN A 191 5.60 -0.29 -8.54
N PHE A 192 4.95 0.43 -7.61
CA PHE A 192 4.69 1.85 -7.75
C PHE A 192 5.86 2.66 -7.18
N GLU A 193 6.29 3.68 -7.90
CA GLU A 193 7.38 4.57 -7.48
C GLU A 193 7.07 6.04 -7.77
N ARG A 194 7.49 6.93 -6.88
CA ARG A 194 7.50 8.38 -7.14
C ARG A 194 8.93 8.79 -7.50
N VAL A 195 9.08 9.41 -8.65
CA VAL A 195 10.39 9.83 -9.16
C VAL A 195 10.38 11.34 -9.29
N ASN A 196 11.19 11.99 -8.46
CA ASN A 196 11.46 13.41 -8.60
C ASN A 196 12.52 13.65 -9.68
N VAL A 197 12.22 14.58 -10.59
CA VAL A 197 13.14 15.01 -11.64
C VAL A 197 13.33 16.51 -11.53
N ASP A 198 14.51 16.91 -11.12
CA ASP A 198 14.92 18.30 -11.11
C ASP A 198 15.27 18.77 -12.53
N LEU A 199 14.58 19.83 -12.96
CA LEU A 199 14.70 20.52 -14.24
C LEU A 199 15.29 21.93 -14.10
N THR A 200 15.82 22.28 -12.92
CA THR A 200 16.41 23.59 -12.65
C THR A 200 17.45 23.96 -13.72
N GLU A 201 17.33 25.19 -14.23
CA GLU A 201 18.20 25.78 -15.27
C GLU A 201 18.23 25.03 -16.61
N MET A 202 17.28 24.13 -16.89
CA MET A 202 17.15 23.53 -18.21
C MET A 202 16.57 24.53 -19.21
N GLU A 203 17.27 24.72 -20.32
CA GLU A 203 16.93 25.70 -21.36
C GLU A 203 16.36 25.05 -22.62
N GLU A 204 16.68 23.77 -22.86
CA GLU A 204 16.29 23.05 -24.08
C GLU A 204 15.30 21.91 -23.79
N TRP A 205 14.25 21.82 -24.61
CA TRP A 205 13.22 20.78 -24.44
C TRP A 205 13.82 19.36 -24.53
N SER A 206 14.78 19.18 -25.43
CA SER A 206 15.45 17.89 -25.60
C SER A 206 16.21 17.44 -24.35
N ASP A 207 16.75 18.37 -23.57
CA ASP A 207 17.45 18.07 -22.31
C ASP A 207 16.47 17.63 -21.22
N VAL A 208 15.28 18.26 -21.17
CA VAL A 208 14.19 17.83 -20.28
C VAL A 208 13.77 16.39 -20.58
N VAL A 209 13.52 16.06 -21.86
CA VAL A 209 13.17 14.71 -22.29
C VAL A 209 14.29 13.72 -21.96
N GLY A 210 15.54 14.09 -22.23
CA GLY A 210 16.72 13.28 -21.88
C GLY A 210 16.85 13.01 -20.38
N ARG A 211 16.54 14.02 -19.54
CA ARG A 211 16.56 13.92 -18.09
C ARG A 211 15.45 13.00 -17.56
N VAL A 212 14.24 13.12 -18.10
CA VAL A 212 13.11 12.23 -17.78
C VAL A 212 13.46 10.79 -18.15
N ARG A 213 13.96 10.55 -19.37
CA ARG A 213 14.41 9.21 -19.81
C ARG A 213 15.44 8.63 -18.85
N SER A 214 16.47 9.40 -18.52
CA SER A 214 17.52 8.96 -17.59
C SER A 214 16.95 8.62 -16.20
N ALA A 215 15.94 9.34 -15.74
CA ALA A 215 15.27 9.05 -14.47
C ALA A 215 14.45 7.77 -14.53
N LEU A 216 13.74 7.54 -15.64
CA LEU A 216 12.98 6.31 -15.90
C LEU A 216 13.91 5.08 -15.98
N GLU A 217 15.04 5.19 -16.67
CA GLU A 217 16.05 4.13 -16.74
C GLU A 217 16.61 3.78 -15.36
N ARG A 218 16.90 4.80 -14.53
CA ARG A 218 17.39 4.59 -13.15
C ARG A 218 16.37 3.87 -12.28
N VAL A 219 15.09 4.28 -12.31
CA VAL A 219 14.06 3.60 -11.50
C VAL A 219 13.76 2.20 -12.02
N ARG A 220 13.77 1.98 -13.34
CA ARG A 220 13.65 0.64 -13.93
C ARG A 220 14.75 -0.29 -13.43
N ALA A 221 15.99 0.20 -13.36
CA ALA A 221 17.12 -0.57 -12.89
C ALA A 221 17.07 -0.91 -11.39
N SER A 222 16.39 -0.09 -10.57
CA SER A 222 16.24 -0.33 -9.13
C SER A 222 15.02 -1.20 -8.77
N VAL A 223 13.97 -1.19 -9.60
CA VAL A 223 12.74 -1.94 -9.36
C VAL A 223 12.93 -3.43 -9.65
N LYS A 224 12.70 -4.26 -8.63
CA LYS A 224 12.77 -5.73 -8.71
C LYS A 224 11.54 -6.36 -9.35
N SER A 225 10.39 -5.70 -9.27
CA SER A 225 9.13 -6.21 -9.84
C SER A 225 9.18 -6.17 -11.37
N ARG A 226 8.38 -7.02 -12.03
CA ARG A 226 8.37 -7.07 -13.50
C ARG A 226 8.03 -5.70 -14.09
N HIS A 227 7.04 -5.00 -13.56
CA HIS A 227 6.64 -3.69 -14.05
C HIS A 227 6.97 -2.58 -13.04
N ALA A 228 7.48 -1.46 -13.55
CA ALA A 228 7.61 -0.21 -12.80
C ALA A 228 6.47 0.73 -13.21
N VAL A 229 5.70 1.21 -12.24
CA VAL A 229 4.62 2.17 -12.45
C VAL A 229 5.00 3.46 -11.74
N VAL A 230 5.30 4.49 -12.52
CA VAL A 230 6.02 5.67 -12.04
C VAL A 230 5.11 6.89 -12.07
N ARG A 231 5.07 7.62 -10.96
CA ARG A 231 4.62 9.01 -10.93
C ARG A 231 5.83 9.92 -11.03
N LEU A 232 5.86 10.75 -12.06
CA LEU A 232 6.92 11.73 -12.28
C LEU A 232 6.54 13.05 -11.61
N ASP A 233 7.37 13.49 -10.67
CA ASP A 233 7.31 14.81 -10.05
C ASP A 233 8.41 15.69 -10.65
N LEU A 234 8.06 16.51 -11.65
CA LEU A 234 9.00 17.41 -12.31
C LEU A 234 9.05 18.74 -11.56
N THR A 235 10.23 19.10 -11.07
CA THR A 235 10.42 20.25 -10.17
C THR A 235 11.57 21.14 -10.64
N GLY A 236 11.60 22.40 -10.20
CA GLY A 236 12.77 23.27 -10.38
C GLY A 236 12.45 24.62 -11.05
N ALA A 237 13.41 25.53 -11.02
CA ALA A 237 13.30 26.84 -11.65
C ALA A 237 13.98 26.81 -13.03
N SER A 238 13.23 26.97 -14.11
CA SER A 238 13.71 26.79 -15.49
C SER A 238 13.15 27.86 -16.43
N PRO A 239 13.96 28.36 -17.38
CA PRO A 239 13.48 29.20 -18.47
C PRO A 239 12.35 28.58 -19.32
N LEU A 240 12.24 27.25 -19.32
CA LEU A 240 11.19 26.50 -20.01
C LEU A 240 9.90 26.34 -19.21
N SER A 241 9.78 26.91 -18.01
CA SER A 241 8.63 26.65 -17.13
C SER A 241 7.28 26.88 -17.83
N TRP A 242 7.17 27.94 -18.63
CA TRP A 242 5.95 28.25 -19.38
C TRP A 242 5.69 27.25 -20.51
N ALA A 243 6.73 26.88 -21.27
CA ALA A 243 6.61 25.89 -22.33
C ALA A 243 6.18 24.52 -21.76
N LEU A 244 6.78 24.10 -20.65
CA LEU A 244 6.43 22.85 -19.96
C LEU A 244 4.98 22.83 -19.44
N ILE A 245 4.48 23.96 -18.95
CA ILE A 245 3.10 24.09 -18.48
C ILE A 245 2.12 24.09 -19.66
N ARG A 246 2.41 24.88 -20.71
CA ARG A 246 1.57 25.00 -21.91
C ARG A 246 1.49 23.67 -22.66
N ASP A 247 2.63 23.02 -22.86
CA ASP A 247 2.78 21.83 -23.68
C ASP A 247 2.85 20.55 -22.81
N ARG A 248 2.14 20.55 -21.67
CA ARG A 248 2.13 19.44 -20.70
C ARG A 248 1.77 18.09 -21.34
N ASP A 249 0.82 18.09 -22.27
CA ASP A 249 0.38 16.85 -22.93
C ASP A 249 1.46 16.29 -23.86
N LEU A 250 2.23 17.16 -24.51
CA LEU A 250 3.41 16.75 -25.28
C LEU A 250 4.46 16.15 -24.34
N LEU A 251 4.73 16.79 -23.20
CA LEU A 251 5.68 16.27 -22.21
C LEU A 251 5.28 14.91 -21.64
N LEU A 252 3.97 14.70 -21.41
CA LEU A 252 3.45 13.41 -20.98
C LEU A 252 3.66 12.35 -22.06
N ALA A 253 3.35 12.64 -23.32
CA ALA A 253 3.57 11.72 -24.43
C ALA A 253 5.05 11.35 -24.60
N GLU A 254 5.96 12.32 -24.46
CA GLU A 254 7.41 12.07 -24.49
C GLU A 254 7.87 11.19 -23.31
N ALA A 255 7.30 11.41 -22.12
CA ALA A 255 7.60 10.60 -20.95
C ALA A 255 7.07 9.15 -21.09
N GLU A 256 5.87 8.98 -21.64
CA GLU A 256 5.28 7.67 -21.94
C GLU A 256 6.11 6.93 -23.01
N GLN A 257 6.50 7.62 -24.08
CA GLN A 257 7.37 7.06 -25.11
C GLN A 257 8.74 6.65 -24.54
N ALA A 258 9.33 7.47 -23.67
CA ALA A 258 10.58 7.13 -22.98
C ALA A 258 10.41 5.90 -22.06
N ALA A 259 9.27 5.78 -21.38
CA ALA A 259 8.97 4.63 -20.53
C ALA A 259 8.79 3.34 -21.35
N GLU A 260 8.11 3.40 -22.50
CA GLU A 260 8.00 2.26 -23.42
C GLU A 260 9.36 1.76 -23.91
N GLN A 261 10.25 2.69 -24.26
CA GLN A 261 11.63 2.38 -24.69
C GLN A 261 12.50 1.81 -23.56
N THR A 262 12.21 2.19 -22.31
CA THR A 262 12.89 1.66 -21.12
C THR A 262 12.47 0.22 -20.80
N GLY A 263 11.29 -0.19 -21.28
CA GLY A 263 10.75 -1.54 -21.15
C GLY A 263 10.05 -1.79 -19.82
N ASP A 264 8.88 -2.44 -19.87
CA ASP A 264 8.03 -2.77 -18.70
C ASP A 264 7.89 -1.60 -17.68
N THR A 265 7.92 -0.36 -18.17
CA THR A 265 7.84 0.87 -17.36
C THR A 265 6.65 1.67 -17.85
N TRP A 266 5.88 2.21 -16.91
CA TRP A 266 4.63 2.92 -17.19
C TRP A 266 4.62 4.24 -16.43
N VAL A 267 4.22 5.32 -17.10
CA VAL A 267 3.96 6.60 -16.42
C VAL A 267 2.50 6.60 -15.97
N GLU A 268 2.26 6.56 -14.67
CA GLU A 268 0.90 6.66 -14.11
C GLU A 268 0.39 8.10 -14.12
N LYS A 269 1.28 9.04 -13.81
CA LYS A 269 0.96 10.45 -13.75
C LYS A 269 2.22 11.30 -13.83
N LEU A 270 2.07 12.48 -14.42
CA LEU A 270 3.08 13.53 -14.43
C LEU A 270 2.55 14.75 -13.67
N GLU A 271 3.28 15.18 -12.65
CA GLU A 271 3.02 16.38 -11.85
C GLU A 271 4.11 17.42 -12.11
N LEU A 272 3.71 18.66 -12.41
CA LEU A 272 4.60 19.78 -12.68
C LEU A 272 4.59 20.74 -11.49
N LYS A 273 5.78 21.02 -10.95
CA LYS A 273 6.03 22.06 -9.93
C LYS A 273 7.26 22.86 -10.35
N VAL A 274 7.15 23.49 -11.52
CA VAL A 274 8.21 24.31 -12.13
C VAL A 274 7.88 25.79 -12.00
N SER A 275 8.92 26.63 -11.93
CA SER A 275 8.80 28.08 -11.89
C SER A 275 9.77 28.74 -12.87
N PRO A 276 9.52 29.98 -13.32
CA PRO A 276 10.49 30.70 -14.15
C PRO A 276 11.81 30.90 -13.38
N SER A 277 12.91 31.00 -14.12
CA SER A 277 14.22 31.33 -13.54
C SER A 277 14.30 32.80 -13.12
N THR A 278 15.11 33.10 -12.11
CA THR A 278 15.30 34.46 -11.57
C THR A 278 15.88 35.44 -12.58
N SER A 279 16.55 34.95 -13.64
CA SER A 279 17.10 35.78 -14.72
C SER A 279 16.02 36.29 -15.69
N GLN A 280 14.94 35.54 -15.92
CA GLN A 280 13.82 35.96 -16.77
C GLN A 280 12.93 37.02 -16.09
N THR A 281 12.80 36.97 -14.76
CA THR A 281 12.00 37.97 -14.02
C THR A 281 12.52 39.40 -14.11
N SER A 282 13.76 39.61 -14.55
CA SER A 282 14.38 40.93 -14.68
C SER A 282 14.27 41.56 -16.07
N GLU A 283 14.03 40.79 -17.14
CA GLU A 283 13.96 41.33 -18.52
C GLU A 283 12.52 41.45 -19.07
N GLU A 284 11.53 40.77 -18.48
CA GLU A 284 10.11 40.82 -18.88
C GLU A 284 9.23 41.70 -17.97
N ALA A 285 9.78 42.80 -17.42
CA ALA A 285 9.00 43.76 -16.61
C ALA A 285 7.95 44.57 -17.41
N ALA A 286 7.64 44.16 -18.64
CA ALA A 286 6.62 44.76 -19.51
C ALA A 286 5.79 43.70 -20.27
N ASP A 287 5.62 42.48 -19.72
CA ASP A 287 4.68 41.49 -20.26
C ASP A 287 3.29 41.63 -19.57
N PRO A 288 2.22 41.99 -20.31
CA PRO A 288 0.86 42.08 -19.78
C PRO A 288 0.37 40.79 -19.09
N ILE A 289 0.90 39.63 -19.47
CA ILE A 289 0.56 38.34 -18.86
C ILE A 289 1.26 38.20 -17.50
N PHE A 290 2.49 38.73 -17.36
CA PHE A 290 3.18 38.76 -16.07
C PHE A 290 2.48 39.71 -15.10
N GLU A 291 2.07 40.90 -15.56
CA GLU A 291 1.24 41.82 -14.77
C GLU A 291 -0.09 41.18 -14.36
N LEU A 292 -0.75 40.45 -15.28
CA LEU A 292 -1.99 39.73 -14.95
C LEU A 292 -1.74 38.62 -13.92
N ALA A 293 -0.68 37.82 -14.07
CA ALA A 293 -0.34 36.76 -13.13
C ALA A 293 0.09 37.30 -11.76
N GLN A 294 0.70 38.48 -11.71
CA GLN A 294 1.05 39.17 -10.48
C GLN A 294 -0.19 39.77 -9.81
N SER A 295 -1.09 40.36 -10.61
CA SER A 295 -2.39 40.87 -10.17
C SER A 295 -3.27 39.75 -9.60
N MET A 296 -3.39 38.61 -10.29
CA MET A 296 -4.12 37.43 -9.80
C MET A 296 -3.52 36.86 -8.52
N ARG A 297 -2.19 36.85 -8.37
CA ARG A 297 -1.52 36.40 -7.13
C ARG A 297 -1.71 37.36 -5.96
N ALA A 298 -1.67 38.67 -6.23
CA ALA A 298 -1.98 39.69 -5.22
C ALA A 298 -3.44 39.60 -4.78
N ASP A 299 -4.36 39.36 -5.72
CA ASP A 299 -5.79 39.29 -5.45
C ASP A 299 -6.20 37.99 -4.76
N ALA A 300 -5.53 36.87 -5.04
CA ALA A 300 -5.69 35.62 -4.29
C ALA A 300 -5.30 35.76 -2.80
N GLY A 301 -4.47 36.74 -2.47
CA GLY A 301 -4.13 37.12 -1.10
C GLY A 301 -5.10 38.10 -0.45
N SER A 302 -6.03 38.69 -1.21
CA SER A 302 -6.93 39.74 -0.74
C SER A 302 -8.01 39.20 0.20
N ASP A 303 -8.40 40.03 1.18
CA ASP A 303 -9.45 39.66 2.13
C ASP A 303 -10.81 39.49 1.44
N ALA A 304 -11.05 40.17 0.31
CA ALA A 304 -12.24 40.04 -0.50
C ALA A 304 -12.32 38.66 -1.15
N PHE A 305 -11.26 38.21 -1.83
CA PHE A 305 -11.20 36.88 -2.44
C PHE A 305 -11.31 35.76 -1.40
N ARG A 306 -10.65 35.94 -0.23
CA ARG A 306 -10.75 34.99 0.89
C ARG A 306 -12.15 34.91 1.50
N ALA A 307 -12.86 36.03 1.57
CA ALA A 307 -14.25 36.07 2.03
C ALA A 307 -15.19 35.35 1.05
N GLU A 308 -14.98 35.55 -0.26
CA GLU A 308 -15.79 34.92 -1.30
C GLU A 308 -15.52 33.41 -1.41
N ALA A 309 -14.26 32.99 -1.30
CA ALA A 309 -13.89 31.58 -1.21
C ALA A 309 -14.47 30.90 0.04
N ARG A 310 -14.48 31.58 1.20
CA ARG A 310 -15.16 31.07 2.42
C ARG A 310 -16.66 30.94 2.22
N ALA A 311 -17.30 31.90 1.58
CA ALA A 311 -18.73 31.86 1.30
C ALA A 311 -19.09 30.69 0.38
N LEU A 312 -18.26 30.42 -0.64
CA LEU A 312 -18.42 29.28 -1.54
C LEU A 312 -18.26 27.93 -0.82
N VAL A 313 -17.24 27.80 0.04
CA VAL A 313 -17.02 26.60 0.86
C VAL A 313 -18.16 26.39 1.85
N GLN A 314 -18.65 27.45 2.51
CA GLN A 314 -19.80 27.37 3.42
C GLN A 314 -21.08 26.95 2.69
N LYS A 315 -21.28 27.42 1.45
CA LYS A 315 -22.42 27.03 0.63
C LYS A 315 -22.34 25.55 0.23
N MET A 316 -21.17 25.07 -0.21
CA MET A 316 -20.96 23.64 -0.50
C MET A 316 -21.12 22.73 0.72
N VAL A 317 -20.77 23.21 1.92
CA VAL A 317 -20.97 22.48 3.18
C VAL A 317 -22.44 22.47 3.60
N ALA A 318 -23.22 23.50 3.27
CA ALA A 318 -24.66 23.54 3.53
C ALA A 318 -25.49 22.68 2.55
N ASP A 319 -24.94 22.40 1.36
CA ASP A 319 -25.54 21.55 0.34
C ASP A 319 -25.18 20.05 0.49
N LEU A 320 -24.38 19.68 1.51
CA LEU A 320 -24.00 18.32 1.91
C LEU A 320 -24.82 17.84 3.12
#